data_AF-G0MN37-F1
#
_entry.id   AF-G0MN37-F1
#
_cell.length_a   1.000
_cell.length_b   1.000
_cell.length_c   1.000
_cell.angle_alpha   90.00
_cell.angle_beta   90.00
_cell.angle_gamma   90.00
#
_symmetry.space_group_name_H-M   'P 1'
#
loop_
_entity.id
_entity.type
_entity.pdbx_description
1 polymer ?
#
loop_
_entity_poly.entity_id
_entity_poly.type
_entity_poly.pdbx_seq_one_letter_code
_entity_poly.pdbx_strand_id
1 'polypeptide(L)'
;MFANLVPVPPVQPSLMADIVFDNDRYIAGDLVTGKVTFTNVIPISARYIKISWNGSTVCDWPFKKDMCNEYLSGYKMAWISPDGKNILPAGTHKYRFNFRLPADAPPTFTGIFGEIRYTLTVELDRPWQWNVQTRKNFQVVQKTCMTISAPKMMQPVKFFAHKNSGTILKDGLFSIKLNFHKRAFLPGEVIKALVTMENNSSKPINQLEFQLIEQSHYHSRPQKTCCSVNESLKDCPVAMKYRRDAEHILNQGTHKCNIAPRQTRQVVVEIQIPANTRATFESSMISMGYMLGFSARNGSLTNNKVSCNARILIGNEEKIDGEKRGFQAVESLPQPPPPPYSP
;
A
#
# COMPACT_ATOMS: atom_id res chain seq x y z
N MET A 1 58.43 -37.11 -0.29
CA MET A 1 58.07 -36.01 0.64
C MET A 1 56.62 -35.63 0.37
N PHE A 2 55.69 -36.13 1.17
CA PHE A 2 54.29 -35.70 1.09
C PHE A 2 54.13 -34.53 2.07
N ALA A 3 53.80 -33.35 1.53
CA ALA A 3 53.49 -32.19 2.35
C ALA A 3 52.17 -32.45 3.08
N ASN A 4 52.21 -32.40 4.41
CA ASN A 4 51.02 -32.45 5.25
C ASN A 4 50.15 -31.23 4.95
N LEU A 5 49.05 -31.44 4.23
CA LEU A 5 47.99 -30.45 4.11
C LEU A 5 47.32 -30.33 5.47
N VAL A 6 47.57 -29.21 6.16
CA VAL A 6 46.86 -28.84 7.38
C VAL A 6 45.38 -28.67 7.01
N PRO A 7 44.44 -29.37 7.68
CA PRO A 7 43.02 -29.18 7.43
C PRO A 7 42.64 -27.73 7.73
N VAL A 8 42.15 -27.01 6.73
CA VAL A 8 41.54 -25.70 6.96
C VAL A 8 40.28 -25.95 7.78
N PRO A 9 40.16 -25.40 9.01
CA PRO A 9 38.96 -25.59 9.80
C PRO A 9 37.75 -25.01 9.03
N PRO A 10 36.57 -25.63 9.17
CA PRO A 10 35.37 -25.15 8.49
C PRO A 10 35.13 -23.68 8.85
N VAL A 11 34.94 -22.85 7.82
CA VAL A 11 34.57 -21.44 7.98
C VAL A 11 33.29 -21.41 8.80
N GLN A 12 33.38 -20.99 10.08
CA GLN A 12 32.21 -20.81 10.93
C GLN A 12 31.23 -19.86 10.22
N PRO A 13 29.93 -20.20 10.18
CA PRO A 13 28.97 -19.40 9.46
C PRO A 13 28.97 -17.97 10.00
N SER A 14 28.85 -17.03 9.06
CA SER A 14 28.60 -15.62 9.32
C SER A 14 27.62 -15.45 10.48
N LEU A 15 28.10 -14.85 11.55
CA LEU A 15 27.34 -14.24 12.65
C LEU A 15 25.82 -14.16 12.39
N MET A 16 25.03 -15.03 13.00
CA MET A 16 23.57 -14.95 12.94
C MET A 16 23.07 -14.16 14.14
N ALA A 17 22.95 -12.83 14.00
CA ALA A 17 22.12 -12.07 14.93
C ALA A 17 20.66 -12.37 14.62
N ASP A 18 19.92 -12.91 15.59
CA ASP A 18 18.48 -13.12 15.44
C ASP A 18 17.72 -11.85 15.82
N ILE A 19 16.92 -11.34 14.90
CA ILE A 19 16.11 -10.14 15.07
C ILE A 19 14.66 -10.58 15.24
N VAL A 20 14.06 -10.29 16.40
CA VAL A 20 12.66 -10.61 16.68
C VAL A 20 11.93 -9.32 17.01
N PHE A 21 10.91 -9.02 16.22
CA PHE A 21 9.94 -7.95 16.49
C PHE A 21 8.84 -8.49 17.39
N ASP A 22 8.28 -7.63 18.25
CA ASP A 22 7.21 -8.04 19.17
C ASP A 22 5.84 -8.14 18.46
N ASN A 23 5.67 -7.51 17.28
CA ASN A 23 4.47 -7.60 16.44
C ASN A 23 4.83 -7.91 14.98
N ASP A 24 3.90 -8.53 14.25
CA ASP A 24 4.07 -8.83 12.82
C ASP A 24 3.85 -7.60 11.92
N ARG A 25 3.01 -6.66 12.36
CA ARG A 25 2.59 -5.47 11.61
C ARG A 25 2.51 -4.27 12.54
N TYR A 26 2.82 -3.10 12.00
CA TYR A 26 2.77 -1.83 12.69
C TYR A 26 1.98 -0.81 11.88
N ILE A 27 1.34 0.15 12.54
CA ILE A 27 0.71 1.31 11.90
C ILE A 27 1.53 2.58 12.15
N ALA A 28 1.25 3.64 11.38
CA ALA A 28 1.89 4.93 11.59
C ALA A 28 1.68 5.42 13.04
N GLY A 29 2.74 5.95 13.66
CA GLY A 29 2.73 6.37 15.07
C GLY A 29 2.99 5.28 16.11
N ASP A 30 3.00 3.99 15.73
CA ASP A 30 3.25 2.88 16.66
C ASP A 30 4.66 2.92 17.25
N LEU A 31 4.78 2.36 18.46
CA LEU A 31 6.07 2.04 19.05
C LEU A 31 6.52 0.64 18.56
N VAL A 32 7.49 0.61 17.66
CA VAL A 32 8.15 -0.62 17.21
C VAL A 32 9.06 -1.09 18.33
N THR A 33 8.91 -2.35 18.74
CA THR A 33 9.63 -2.96 19.85
C THR A 33 10.11 -4.36 19.46
N GLY A 34 11.20 -4.78 20.07
CA GLY A 34 11.72 -6.13 19.87
C GLY A 34 13.07 -6.36 20.53
N LYS A 35 13.68 -7.49 20.17
CA LYS A 35 14.96 -7.95 20.70
C LYS A 35 15.88 -8.44 19.59
N VAL A 36 17.16 -8.21 19.79
CA VAL A 36 18.26 -8.78 19.04
C VAL A 36 18.99 -9.76 19.93
N THR A 37 19.14 -11.00 19.48
CA THR A 37 19.93 -12.03 20.16
C THR A 37 21.15 -12.36 19.34
N PHE A 38 22.32 -12.25 19.95
CA PHE A 38 23.60 -12.52 19.33
C PHE A 38 24.29 -13.63 20.12
N THR A 39 24.79 -14.66 19.45
CA THR A 39 25.51 -15.75 20.11
C THR A 39 26.85 -15.98 19.43
N ASN A 40 27.92 -15.96 20.21
CA ASN A 40 29.28 -16.25 19.75
C ASN A 40 29.96 -17.26 20.68
N VAL A 41 30.53 -18.31 20.10
CA VAL A 41 31.21 -19.38 20.84
C VAL A 41 32.59 -18.94 21.33
N ILE A 42 33.26 -18.08 20.56
CA ILE A 42 34.58 -17.53 20.87
C ILE A 42 34.50 -16.00 20.97
N PRO A 43 35.39 -15.35 21.75
CA PRO A 43 35.47 -13.89 21.77
C PRO A 43 35.71 -13.34 20.36
N ILE A 44 35.02 -12.26 20.00
CA ILE A 44 35.11 -11.64 18.68
C ILE A 44 35.79 -10.29 18.81
N SER A 45 36.74 -10.01 17.92
CA SER A 45 37.30 -8.67 17.79
C SER A 45 36.24 -7.72 17.23
N ALA A 46 35.74 -6.80 18.06
CA ALA A 46 34.65 -5.90 17.72
C ALA A 46 34.78 -4.55 18.45
N ARG A 47 34.56 -3.46 17.71
CA ARG A 47 34.53 -2.10 18.29
C ARG A 47 33.17 -1.78 18.91
N TYR A 48 32.10 -2.15 18.21
CA TYR A 48 30.73 -1.90 18.65
C TYR A 48 29.71 -2.83 18.00
N ILE A 49 28.53 -2.91 18.63
CA ILE A 49 27.29 -3.42 18.05
C ILE A 49 26.33 -2.25 17.92
N LYS A 50 25.87 -1.99 16.70
CA LYS A 50 24.91 -0.93 16.38
C LYS A 50 23.62 -1.56 15.86
N ILE A 51 22.49 -1.14 16.42
CA ILE A 51 21.16 -1.47 15.89
C ILE A 51 20.64 -0.19 15.24
N SER A 52 20.46 -0.19 13.93
CA SER A 52 19.85 0.91 13.19
C SER A 52 18.53 0.51 12.57
N TRP A 53 17.67 1.49 12.33
CA TRP A 53 16.41 1.32 11.63
C TRP A 53 16.30 2.38 10.55
N ASN A 54 15.70 1.98 9.43
CA ASN A 54 15.45 2.83 8.28
C ASN A 54 14.07 2.52 7.72
N GLY A 55 13.34 3.55 7.29
CA GLY A 55 12.12 3.44 6.52
C GLY A 55 12.16 4.43 5.38
N SER A 56 12.17 3.94 4.15
CA SER A 56 12.33 4.80 2.98
C SER A 56 11.56 4.31 1.76
N THR A 57 11.21 5.25 0.89
CA THR A 57 10.76 4.98 -0.48
C THR A 57 11.95 5.03 -1.41
N VAL A 58 12.05 4.08 -2.34
CA VAL A 58 12.98 4.11 -3.46
C VAL A 58 12.19 3.96 -4.74
N CYS A 59 12.39 4.86 -5.70
CA CYS A 59 11.80 4.76 -7.04
C CYS A 59 12.90 4.68 -8.11
N ASP A 60 12.73 3.78 -9.07
CA ASP A 60 13.68 3.55 -10.17
C ASP A 60 13.44 4.51 -11.33
N TRP A 61 14.51 5.18 -11.80
CA TRP A 61 14.47 6.07 -12.95
C TRP A 61 15.63 5.81 -13.92
N PRO A 62 15.40 5.77 -15.25
CA PRO A 62 16.43 5.45 -16.23
C PRO A 62 17.60 6.43 -16.26
N PHE A 63 17.36 7.69 -15.88
CA PHE A 63 18.32 8.79 -16.01
C PHE A 63 18.78 9.35 -14.65
N LYS A 64 18.30 8.77 -13.54
CA LYS A 64 18.68 9.15 -12.18
C LYS A 64 18.55 7.94 -11.28
N LYS A 65 19.68 7.46 -10.77
CA LYS A 65 19.70 6.33 -9.86
C LYS A 65 19.09 6.71 -8.50
N ASP A 66 18.24 5.83 -7.98
CA ASP A 66 17.76 5.77 -6.59
C ASP A 66 17.32 7.10 -5.98
N MET A 67 16.25 7.71 -6.53
CA MET A 67 15.61 8.83 -5.82
C MET A 67 14.88 8.27 -4.60
N CYS A 68 15.44 8.58 -3.43
CA CYS A 68 15.01 8.07 -2.14
C CYS A 68 14.26 9.15 -1.35
N ASN A 69 13.23 8.76 -0.60
CA ASN A 69 12.69 9.55 0.50
C ASN A 69 12.81 8.78 1.79
N GLU A 70 13.51 9.32 2.78
CA GLU A 70 13.63 8.74 4.10
C GLU A 70 12.49 9.26 4.99
N TYR A 71 11.68 8.37 5.54
CA TYR A 71 10.62 8.69 6.51
C TYR A 71 11.09 8.45 7.94
N LEU A 72 11.95 7.45 8.12
CA LEU A 72 12.41 6.97 9.40
C LEU A 72 13.91 6.69 9.29
N SER A 73 14.68 7.23 10.23
CA SER A 73 16.09 6.92 10.40
C SER A 73 16.48 7.02 11.86
N GLY A 74 17.32 6.12 12.32
CA GLY A 74 17.85 6.19 13.66
C GLY A 74 18.68 4.98 14.00
N TYR A 75 19.36 5.07 15.15
CA TYR A 75 20.18 3.99 15.64
C TYR A 75 20.31 4.03 17.17
N LYS A 76 20.74 2.90 17.70
CA LYS A 76 21.14 2.72 19.08
C LYS A 76 22.43 1.90 19.11
N MET A 77 23.39 2.37 19.88
CA MET A 77 24.57 1.58 20.21
C MET A 77 24.18 0.54 21.25
N ALA A 78 24.10 -0.71 20.84
CA ALA A 78 23.74 -1.83 21.71
C ALA A 78 24.90 -2.22 22.62
N TRP A 79 26.13 -2.11 22.12
CA TRP A 79 27.36 -2.34 22.87
C TRP A 79 28.51 -1.55 22.25
N ILE A 80 29.43 -1.08 23.08
CA ILE A 80 30.68 -0.42 22.69
C ILE A 80 31.77 -1.03 23.56
N SER A 81 32.94 -1.31 23.00
CA SER A 81 34.08 -1.84 23.76
C SER A 81 34.43 -0.89 24.94
N PRO A 82 34.38 -1.36 26.20
CA PRO A 82 34.52 -0.49 27.38
C PRO A 82 35.94 0.07 27.59
N ASP A 83 36.96 -0.55 27.00
CA ASP A 83 38.38 -0.26 27.26
C ASP A 83 39.24 -0.18 25.98
N GLY A 84 38.61 -0.08 24.82
CA GLY A 84 39.31 -0.06 23.53
C GLY A 84 40.05 -1.35 23.16
N LYS A 85 39.97 -2.41 23.98
CA LYS A 85 40.53 -3.73 23.63
C LYS A 85 39.84 -4.34 22.42
N ASN A 86 38.64 -3.86 22.10
CA ASN A 86 37.82 -4.29 20.98
C ASN A 86 37.52 -5.78 21.05
N ILE A 87 37.15 -6.28 22.24
CA ILE A 87 36.83 -7.69 22.44
C ILE A 87 35.40 -7.80 22.95
N LEU A 88 34.53 -8.39 22.13
CA LEU A 88 33.22 -8.86 22.55
C LEU A 88 33.38 -10.29 23.10
N PRO A 89 33.10 -10.54 24.40
CA PRO A 89 33.32 -11.85 25.00
C PRO A 89 32.41 -12.92 24.40
N ALA A 90 32.83 -14.19 24.50
CA ALA A 90 32.00 -15.34 24.16
C ALA A 90 30.73 -15.37 25.02
N GLY A 91 29.61 -15.80 24.42
CA GLY A 91 28.34 -15.96 25.11
C GLY A 91 27.13 -15.56 24.27
N THR A 92 26.00 -15.42 24.96
CA THR A 92 24.75 -14.93 24.37
C THR A 92 24.46 -13.52 24.87
N HIS A 93 24.39 -12.58 23.94
CA HIS A 93 24.14 -11.16 24.18
C HIS A 93 22.74 -10.81 23.69
N LYS A 94 21.94 -10.15 24.54
CA LYS A 94 20.54 -9.80 24.24
C LYS A 94 20.34 -8.29 24.37
N TYR A 95 19.86 -7.67 23.31
CA TYR A 95 19.64 -6.22 23.28
C TYR A 95 18.21 -5.92 22.87
N ARG A 96 17.51 -5.08 23.64
CA ARG A 96 16.19 -4.56 23.26
C ARG A 96 16.33 -3.28 22.45
N PHE A 97 15.49 -3.18 21.42
CA PHE A 97 15.30 -1.95 20.65
C PHE A 97 13.86 -1.48 20.79
N ASN A 98 13.70 -0.17 20.71
CA ASN A 98 12.41 0.45 20.49
C ASN A 98 12.60 1.77 19.76
N PHE A 99 11.66 2.11 18.89
CA PHE A 99 11.60 3.38 18.20
C PHE A 99 10.16 3.63 17.77
N ARG A 100 9.76 4.90 17.63
CA ARG A 100 8.41 5.28 17.22
C ARG A 100 8.37 5.52 15.72
N LEU A 101 7.37 4.99 15.04
CA LEU A 101 7.11 5.30 13.64
C LEU A 101 6.59 6.74 13.51
N PRO A 102 6.98 7.47 12.45
CA PRO A 102 6.36 8.73 12.11
C PRO A 102 4.83 8.58 11.98
N ALA A 103 4.09 9.64 12.32
CA ALA A 103 2.64 9.64 12.22
C ALA A 103 2.13 9.63 10.75
N ASP A 104 3.00 10.00 9.82
CA ASP A 104 2.79 10.04 8.37
C ASP A 104 3.54 8.91 7.64
N ALA A 105 4.00 7.88 8.37
CA ALA A 105 4.71 6.76 7.78
C ALA A 105 3.81 6.01 6.78
N PRO A 106 4.17 5.94 5.48
CA PRO A 106 3.39 5.21 4.50
C PRO A 106 3.43 3.69 4.73
N PRO A 107 2.46 2.94 4.18
CA PRO A 107 2.49 1.49 4.27
C PRO A 107 3.65 0.91 3.45
N THR A 108 4.15 -0.26 3.89
CA THR A 108 5.08 -1.06 3.11
C THR A 108 4.42 -1.46 1.79
N PHE A 109 5.12 -1.21 0.68
CA PHE A 109 4.56 -1.39 -0.66
C PHE A 109 5.66 -1.74 -1.64
N THR A 110 5.40 -2.70 -2.54
CA THR A 110 6.30 -3.03 -3.66
C THR A 110 5.51 -2.94 -4.95
N GLY A 111 5.93 -2.05 -5.83
CA GLY A 111 5.33 -1.83 -7.14
C GLY A 111 6.34 -1.94 -8.27
N ILE A 112 5.91 -1.61 -9.49
CA ILE A 112 6.71 -1.79 -10.72
C ILE A 112 7.89 -0.83 -10.79
N PHE A 113 7.72 0.40 -10.29
CA PHE A 113 8.73 1.47 -10.40
C PHE A 113 9.26 1.96 -9.05
N GLY A 114 8.90 1.30 -7.96
CA GLY A 114 9.36 1.69 -6.64
C GLY A 114 8.80 0.86 -5.51
N GLU A 115 9.42 1.02 -4.35
CA GLU A 115 9.11 0.29 -3.13
C GLU A 115 9.22 1.21 -1.91
N ILE A 116 8.36 0.99 -0.94
CA ILE A 116 8.42 1.55 0.41
C ILE A 116 8.83 0.42 1.35
N ARG A 117 10.01 0.52 1.95
CA ARG A 117 10.60 -0.53 2.78
C ARG A 117 11.04 -0.02 4.14
N TYR A 118 10.74 -0.82 5.16
CA TYR A 118 11.20 -0.61 6.52
C TYR A 118 12.10 -1.76 6.98
N THR A 119 13.26 -1.43 7.54
CA THR A 119 14.32 -2.40 7.82
C THR A 119 15.01 -2.07 9.13
N LEU A 120 15.20 -3.08 9.99
CA LEU A 120 16.14 -3.06 11.10
C LEU A 120 17.46 -3.70 10.66
N THR A 121 18.58 -3.05 10.94
CA THR A 121 19.93 -3.55 10.65
C THR A 121 20.71 -3.66 11.95
N VAL A 122 21.28 -4.82 12.20
CA VAL A 122 22.23 -5.07 13.28
C VAL A 122 23.61 -5.15 12.66
N GLU A 123 24.51 -4.29 13.08
CA GLU A 123 25.88 -4.21 12.59
C GLU A 123 26.86 -4.50 13.72
N LEU A 124 27.68 -5.54 13.55
CA LEU A 124 28.88 -5.78 14.34
C LEU A 124 30.07 -5.22 13.57
N ASP A 125 30.66 -4.16 14.10
CA ASP A 125 31.83 -3.55 13.51
C ASP A 125 33.11 -4.19 14.05
N ARG A 126 33.99 -4.61 13.13
CA ARG A 126 35.21 -5.36 13.46
C ARG A 126 36.45 -4.59 12.99
N PRO A 127 37.46 -4.41 13.84
CA PRO A 127 38.68 -3.72 13.41
C PRO A 127 39.42 -4.57 12.37
N TRP A 128 39.86 -3.93 11.28
CA TRP A 128 40.63 -4.55 10.19
C TRP A 128 39.92 -5.70 9.46
N GLN A 129 38.62 -5.87 9.67
CA GLN A 129 37.79 -6.87 9.00
C GLN A 129 36.50 -6.24 8.50
N TRP A 130 35.83 -6.90 7.57
CA TRP A 130 34.51 -6.46 7.12
C TRP A 130 33.49 -6.52 8.26
N ASN A 131 32.67 -5.48 8.36
CA ASN A 131 31.56 -5.44 9.29
C ASN A 131 30.57 -6.56 8.95
N VAL A 132 30.01 -7.19 9.99
CA VAL A 132 28.97 -8.20 9.80
C VAL A 132 27.62 -7.54 10.04
N GLN A 133 26.70 -7.71 9.09
CA GLN A 133 25.39 -7.11 9.16
C GLN A 133 24.29 -8.16 9.03
N THR A 134 23.28 -8.08 9.88
CA THR A 134 22.01 -8.81 9.72
C THR A 134 20.90 -7.79 9.54
N ARG A 135 20.03 -8.02 8.56
CA ARG A 135 18.91 -7.12 8.25
C ARG A 135 17.60 -7.89 8.32
N LYS A 136 16.56 -7.26 8.87
CA LYS A 136 15.20 -7.81 8.86
C LYS A 136 14.20 -6.71 8.53
N ASN A 137 13.36 -6.98 7.54
CA ASN A 137 12.26 -6.09 7.20
C ASN A 137 11.10 -6.28 8.17
N PHE A 138 10.36 -5.22 8.43
CA PHE A 138 9.10 -5.25 9.16
C PHE A 138 8.01 -4.57 8.35
N GLN A 139 6.75 -4.93 8.61
CA GLN A 139 5.61 -4.47 7.82
C GLN A 139 4.94 -3.28 8.50
N VAL A 140 4.80 -2.19 7.74
CA VAL A 140 3.96 -1.05 8.10
C VAL A 140 2.68 -1.13 7.27
N VAL A 141 1.52 -1.02 7.91
CA VAL A 141 0.21 -1.00 7.26
C VAL A 141 -0.49 0.32 7.55
N GLN A 142 -1.27 0.80 6.60
CA GLN A 142 -2.09 1.99 6.78
C GLN A 142 -3.51 1.57 7.18
N LYS A 143 -4.13 2.32 8.09
CA LYS A 143 -5.57 2.23 8.35
C LYS A 143 -6.31 3.18 7.43
N THR A 144 -7.01 2.63 6.43
CA THR A 144 -7.81 3.38 5.47
C THR A 144 -9.29 3.14 5.77
N CYS A 145 -9.86 4.03 6.60
CA CYS A 145 -11.27 4.03 6.94
C CYS A 145 -12.09 4.72 5.85
N MET A 146 -12.91 3.96 5.13
CA MET A 146 -13.60 4.43 3.91
C MET A 146 -14.53 5.62 4.16
N THR A 147 -15.26 5.60 5.28
CA THR A 147 -16.25 6.61 5.64
C THR A 147 -15.62 7.96 5.92
N ILE A 148 -14.36 7.98 6.37
CA ILE A 148 -13.61 9.18 6.72
C ILE A 148 -12.72 9.63 5.55
N SER A 149 -12.03 8.69 4.90
CA SER A 149 -11.10 9.02 3.82
C SER A 149 -11.81 9.43 2.53
N ALA A 150 -13.01 8.91 2.26
CA ALA A 150 -13.75 9.24 1.04
C ALA A 150 -15.29 9.18 1.22
N PRO A 151 -15.89 10.04 2.07
CA PRO A 151 -17.34 10.05 2.30
C PRO A 151 -18.15 10.22 1.01
N LYS A 152 -17.65 11.00 0.04
CA LYS A 152 -18.27 11.18 -1.28
C LYS A 152 -18.36 9.88 -2.09
N MET A 153 -17.49 8.91 -1.84
CA MET A 153 -17.52 7.60 -2.51
C MET A 153 -18.50 6.62 -1.87
N MET A 154 -19.07 6.94 -0.71
CA MET A 154 -20.13 6.14 -0.09
C MET A 154 -21.52 6.45 -0.65
N GLN A 155 -21.63 7.41 -1.57
CA GLN A 155 -22.89 7.85 -2.16
C GLN A 155 -23.07 7.32 -3.60
N PRO A 156 -24.32 7.20 -4.07
CA PRO A 156 -24.60 6.80 -5.43
C PRO A 156 -24.02 7.78 -6.45
N VAL A 157 -23.52 7.25 -7.57
CA VAL A 157 -22.91 8.07 -8.62
C VAL A 157 -23.13 7.46 -9.99
N LYS A 158 -23.17 8.34 -11.00
CA LYS A 158 -23.31 7.96 -12.40
C LYS A 158 -22.11 8.44 -13.21
N PHE A 159 -21.63 7.61 -14.12
CA PHE A 159 -20.64 7.96 -15.13
C PHE A 159 -21.22 7.73 -16.51
N PHE A 160 -20.76 8.51 -17.49
CA PHE A 160 -21.23 8.42 -18.85
C PHE A 160 -20.07 8.59 -19.82
N ALA A 161 -20.04 7.74 -20.84
CA ALA A 161 -19.16 7.91 -21.99
C ALA A 161 -19.93 7.54 -23.26
N HIS A 162 -19.65 8.24 -24.35
CA HIS A 162 -20.23 7.98 -25.64
C HIS A 162 -19.17 8.11 -26.73
N LYS A 163 -19.42 7.46 -27.87
CA LYS A 163 -18.57 7.58 -29.05
C LYS A 163 -19.42 7.44 -30.30
N ASN A 164 -19.00 8.12 -31.38
CA ASN A 164 -19.54 7.84 -32.69
C ASN A 164 -19.01 6.49 -33.19
N SER A 165 -19.92 5.68 -33.71
CA SER A 165 -19.58 4.48 -34.47
C SER A 165 -19.11 4.87 -35.87
N GLY A 166 -18.28 4.01 -36.47
CA GLY A 166 -17.58 4.28 -37.73
C GLY A 166 -16.30 5.13 -37.59
N THR A 167 -15.33 4.88 -38.48
CA THR A 167 -14.05 5.62 -38.53
C THR A 167 -14.03 6.67 -39.64
N ILE A 168 -14.65 6.36 -40.79
CA ILE A 168 -14.68 7.23 -41.98
C ILE A 168 -16.09 7.82 -42.16
N LEU A 169 -17.11 6.97 -42.26
CA LEU A 169 -18.51 7.40 -42.18
C LEU A 169 -19.03 7.17 -40.77
N LYS A 170 -19.42 8.26 -40.09
CA LYS A 170 -20.07 8.19 -38.79
C LYS A 170 -21.50 7.70 -38.97
N ASP A 171 -21.89 6.68 -38.22
CA ASP A 171 -23.18 6.02 -38.37
C ASP A 171 -24.02 6.05 -37.08
N GLY A 172 -23.72 7.00 -36.20
CA GLY A 172 -24.47 7.32 -34.98
C GLY A 172 -23.69 7.02 -33.70
N LEU A 173 -24.26 7.39 -32.56
CA LEU A 173 -23.60 7.25 -31.26
C LEU A 173 -23.95 5.93 -30.58
N PHE A 174 -22.98 5.35 -29.90
CA PHE A 174 -23.24 4.34 -28.88
C PHE A 174 -22.59 4.77 -27.57
N SER A 175 -23.24 4.46 -26.45
CA SER A 175 -22.85 4.99 -25.16
C SER A 175 -23.01 3.97 -24.03
N ILE A 176 -22.25 4.21 -22.96
CA ILE A 176 -22.30 3.46 -21.71
C ILE A 176 -22.58 4.44 -20.58
N LYS A 177 -23.57 4.12 -19.76
CA LYS A 177 -23.82 4.75 -18.46
C LYS A 177 -23.54 3.73 -17.37
N LEU A 178 -22.68 4.09 -16.42
CA LEU A 178 -22.43 3.29 -15.22
C LEU A 178 -23.17 3.92 -14.05
N ASN A 179 -23.84 3.11 -13.24
CA ASN A 179 -24.49 3.54 -12.01
C ASN A 179 -24.03 2.65 -10.86
N PHE A 180 -23.45 3.27 -9.84
CA PHE A 180 -22.93 2.63 -8.64
C PHE A 180 -23.69 3.15 -7.42
N HIS A 181 -23.99 2.28 -6.46
CA HIS A 181 -24.57 2.67 -5.17
C HIS A 181 -23.52 3.27 -4.22
N LYS A 182 -22.31 2.72 -4.25
CA LYS A 182 -21.10 3.22 -3.60
C LYS A 182 -19.88 2.84 -4.45
N ARG A 183 -18.74 3.49 -4.20
CA ARG A 183 -17.43 3.25 -4.83
C ARG A 183 -16.31 2.99 -3.82
N ALA A 184 -16.65 2.80 -2.55
CA ALA A 184 -15.69 2.41 -1.52
C ALA A 184 -16.03 1.00 -1.01
N PHE A 185 -15.04 0.13 -1.01
CA PHE A 185 -15.20 -1.30 -0.74
C PHE A 185 -14.11 -1.85 0.16
N LEU A 186 -14.38 -3.00 0.77
CA LEU A 186 -13.36 -3.81 1.45
C LEU A 186 -12.83 -4.93 0.53
N PRO A 187 -11.62 -5.44 0.78
CA PRO A 187 -11.13 -6.66 0.15
C PRO A 187 -12.12 -7.81 0.32
N GLY A 188 -12.39 -8.56 -0.75
CA GLY A 188 -13.36 -9.65 -0.74
C GLY A 188 -14.81 -9.23 -0.99
N GLU A 189 -15.16 -7.94 -1.01
CA GLU A 189 -16.51 -7.51 -1.39
C GLU A 189 -16.80 -7.74 -2.89
N VAL A 190 -18.10 -7.79 -3.22
CA VAL A 190 -18.60 -7.80 -4.59
C VAL A 190 -19.06 -6.40 -4.98
N ILE A 191 -18.48 -5.86 -6.04
CA ILE A 191 -18.94 -4.60 -6.62
C ILE A 191 -20.11 -4.89 -7.54
N LYS A 192 -21.24 -4.20 -7.32
CA LYS A 192 -22.41 -4.25 -8.19
C LYS A 192 -22.53 -2.95 -9.00
N ALA A 193 -22.32 -3.05 -10.30
CA ALA A 193 -22.43 -1.93 -11.24
C ALA A 193 -23.63 -2.14 -12.16
N LEU A 194 -24.58 -1.21 -12.18
CA LEU A 194 -25.63 -1.18 -13.19
C LEU A 194 -25.09 -0.48 -14.45
N VAL A 195 -25.03 -1.21 -15.54
CA VAL A 195 -24.50 -0.74 -16.82
C VAL A 195 -25.64 -0.60 -17.82
N THR A 196 -25.88 0.61 -18.28
CA THR A 196 -26.82 0.89 -19.38
C THR A 196 -26.04 1.14 -20.66
N MET A 197 -26.32 0.35 -21.68
CA MET A 197 -25.77 0.51 -23.02
C MET A 197 -26.88 1.05 -23.93
N GLU A 198 -26.65 2.21 -24.54
CA GLU A 198 -27.60 2.84 -25.46
C GLU A 198 -26.98 2.87 -26.85
N ASN A 199 -27.62 2.20 -27.80
CA ASN A 199 -27.15 2.07 -29.16
C ASN A 199 -27.96 2.94 -30.12
N ASN A 200 -27.52 4.18 -30.32
CA ASN A 200 -28.08 5.09 -31.34
C ASN A 200 -27.29 5.03 -32.66
N SER A 201 -26.53 3.96 -32.89
CA SER A 201 -25.75 3.74 -34.11
C SER A 201 -26.41 2.73 -35.05
N SER A 202 -25.86 2.56 -36.26
CA SER A 202 -26.31 1.58 -37.25
C SER A 202 -25.76 0.16 -37.04
N LYS A 203 -24.80 -0.02 -36.12
CA LYS A 203 -24.16 -1.32 -35.82
C LYS A 203 -24.57 -1.84 -34.46
N PRO A 204 -24.71 -3.16 -34.28
CA PRO A 204 -25.02 -3.72 -32.96
C PRO A 204 -23.85 -3.53 -31.98
N ILE A 205 -24.15 -3.47 -30.68
CA ILE A 205 -23.17 -3.65 -29.61
C ILE A 205 -23.10 -5.14 -29.30
N ASN A 206 -21.92 -5.73 -29.43
CA ASN A 206 -21.73 -7.18 -29.38
C ASN A 206 -21.10 -7.66 -28.07
N GLN A 207 -20.48 -6.76 -27.33
CA GLN A 207 -19.66 -7.14 -26.18
C GLN A 207 -19.57 -6.02 -25.16
N LEU A 208 -19.73 -6.39 -23.90
CA LEU A 208 -19.39 -5.58 -22.73
C LEU A 208 -18.19 -6.23 -22.03
N GLU A 209 -17.19 -5.43 -21.71
CA GLU A 209 -15.99 -5.83 -20.98
C GLU A 209 -15.90 -5.01 -19.69
N PHE A 210 -15.37 -5.61 -18.63
CA PHE A 210 -14.94 -4.90 -17.43
C PHE A 210 -13.52 -5.30 -17.03
N GLN A 211 -12.81 -4.39 -16.37
CA GLN A 211 -11.51 -4.62 -15.76
C GLN A 211 -11.46 -3.91 -14.40
N LEU A 212 -11.04 -4.63 -13.36
CA LEU A 212 -10.60 -4.07 -12.08
C LEU A 212 -9.09 -3.92 -12.14
N ILE A 213 -8.62 -2.68 -12.00
CA ILE A 213 -7.24 -2.29 -12.23
C ILE A 213 -6.69 -1.68 -10.94
N GLU A 214 -5.59 -2.24 -10.44
CA GLU A 214 -4.71 -1.57 -9.47
C GLU A 214 -3.84 -0.57 -10.24
N GLN A 215 -3.86 0.69 -9.81
CA GLN A 215 -3.06 1.75 -10.40
C GLN A 215 -2.12 2.35 -9.36
N SER A 216 -0.85 2.44 -9.71
CA SER A 216 0.19 3.05 -8.87
C SER A 216 0.83 4.23 -9.59
N HIS A 217 0.99 5.33 -8.86
CA HIS A 217 1.56 6.58 -9.31
C HIS A 217 2.87 6.84 -8.57
N TYR A 218 3.94 7.12 -9.32
CA TYR A 218 5.29 7.28 -8.79
C TYR A 218 5.84 8.65 -9.18
N HIS A 219 6.45 9.33 -8.23
CA HIS A 219 7.21 10.55 -8.45
C HIS A 219 8.70 10.29 -8.38
N SER A 220 9.48 11.08 -9.11
CA SER A 220 10.93 11.04 -9.02
C SER A 220 11.49 11.78 -7.81
N ARG A 221 10.66 12.46 -7.02
CA ARG A 221 11.06 13.18 -5.82
C ARG A 221 9.86 13.38 -4.88
N PRO A 222 10.07 13.59 -3.58
CA PRO A 222 8.99 13.81 -2.63
C PRO A 222 8.15 15.04 -3.02
N GLN A 223 6.83 14.90 -2.95
CA GLN A 223 5.87 16.00 -3.08
C GLN A 223 5.30 16.38 -1.72
N LYS A 224 5.04 17.68 -1.53
CA LYS A 224 4.39 18.21 -0.31
C LYS A 224 2.92 17.80 -0.24
N THR A 225 2.24 17.83 -1.39
CA THR A 225 0.85 17.40 -1.53
C THR A 225 0.85 16.04 -2.22
N CYS A 226 0.20 15.06 -1.59
CA CYS A 226 0.06 13.73 -2.17
C CYS A 226 -0.91 13.76 -3.37
N CYS A 227 -0.70 12.86 -4.33
CA CYS A 227 -1.60 12.75 -5.47
C CYS A 227 -2.81 11.91 -5.12
N SER A 228 -4.00 12.51 -5.21
CA SER A 228 -5.24 11.79 -4.98
C SER A 228 -5.51 10.79 -6.10
N VAL A 229 -5.34 9.50 -5.80
CA VAL A 229 -5.71 8.40 -6.70
C VAL A 229 -7.22 8.18 -6.76
N ASN A 230 -7.95 8.77 -5.82
CA ASN A 230 -9.40 8.65 -5.66
C ASN A 230 -10.19 9.59 -6.58
N GLU A 231 -9.66 10.79 -6.84
CA GLU A 231 -10.33 11.79 -7.67
C GLU A 231 -9.83 11.74 -9.12
N SER A 232 -8.57 12.10 -9.34
CA SER A 232 -7.95 12.19 -10.66
C SER A 232 -6.44 12.36 -10.54
N LEU A 233 -5.67 11.55 -11.27
CA LEU A 233 -4.23 11.75 -11.42
C LEU A 233 -3.87 12.85 -12.43
N LYS A 234 -4.86 13.45 -13.12
CA LYS A 234 -4.60 14.46 -14.16
C LYS A 234 -3.95 15.72 -13.59
N ASP A 235 -4.22 16.03 -12.34
CA ASP A 235 -3.79 17.25 -11.66
C ASP A 235 -2.50 17.05 -10.87
N CYS A 236 -1.75 15.96 -11.13
CA CYS A 236 -0.44 15.79 -10.53
C CYS A 236 0.48 16.96 -10.93
N PRO A 237 1.06 17.71 -9.96
CA PRO A 237 1.85 18.92 -10.22
C PRO A 237 3.23 18.62 -10.82
N VAL A 238 3.62 17.34 -10.84
CA VAL A 238 4.90 16.89 -11.37
C VAL A 238 4.78 16.72 -12.89
N ALA A 239 5.78 17.22 -13.63
CA ALA A 239 5.82 17.07 -15.08
C ALA A 239 5.91 15.59 -15.48
N MET A 240 5.33 15.22 -16.65
CA MET A 240 5.25 13.84 -17.13
C MET A 240 6.61 13.09 -17.15
N LYS A 241 7.72 13.79 -17.41
CA LYS A 241 9.07 13.19 -17.41
C LYS A 241 9.60 12.79 -16.02
N TYR A 242 8.95 13.25 -14.95
CA TYR A 242 9.33 13.00 -13.56
C TYR A 242 8.25 12.24 -12.78
N ARG A 243 7.25 11.70 -13.48
CA ARG A 243 6.22 10.84 -12.91
C ARG A 243 5.99 9.61 -13.78
N ARG A 244 5.53 8.52 -13.18
CA ARG A 244 5.22 7.27 -13.85
C ARG A 244 3.92 6.71 -13.29
N ASP A 245 3.19 6.03 -14.17
CA ASP A 245 1.99 5.29 -13.82
C ASP A 245 2.23 3.82 -14.16
N ALA A 246 1.77 2.94 -13.30
CA ALA A 246 1.76 1.51 -13.56
C ALA A 246 0.38 0.94 -13.24
N GLU A 247 -0.08 0.03 -14.10
CA GLU A 247 -1.39 -0.61 -14.00
C GLU A 247 -1.25 -2.12 -13.94
N HIS A 248 -2.03 -2.75 -13.07
CA HIS A 248 -2.10 -4.19 -12.92
C HIS A 248 -3.56 -4.63 -12.87
N ILE A 249 -3.97 -5.48 -13.82
CA ILE A 249 -5.35 -5.97 -13.89
C ILE A 249 -5.54 -7.07 -12.85
N LEU A 250 -6.38 -6.81 -11.85
CA LEU A 250 -6.70 -7.77 -10.78
C LEU A 250 -7.83 -8.74 -11.15
N ASN A 251 -8.78 -8.25 -11.93
CA ASN A 251 -9.93 -9.03 -12.38
C ASN A 251 -10.42 -8.46 -13.70
N GLN A 252 -10.93 -9.30 -14.59
CA GLN A 252 -11.55 -8.88 -15.83
C GLN A 252 -12.61 -9.87 -16.27
N GLY A 253 -13.59 -9.38 -17.03
CA GLY A 253 -14.62 -10.23 -17.57
C GLY A 253 -15.19 -9.68 -18.87
N THR A 254 -15.82 -10.59 -19.61
CA THR A 254 -16.46 -10.29 -20.89
C THR A 254 -17.86 -10.88 -20.89
N HIS A 255 -18.83 -10.07 -21.25
CA HIS A 255 -20.21 -10.47 -21.46
C HIS A 255 -20.56 -10.23 -22.94
N LYS A 256 -20.77 -11.33 -23.68
CA LYS A 256 -21.30 -11.25 -25.04
C LYS A 256 -22.76 -10.82 -24.99
N CYS A 257 -23.10 -9.80 -25.74
CA CYS A 257 -24.46 -9.30 -25.86
C CYS A 257 -24.77 -9.01 -27.34
N ASN A 258 -26.04 -8.77 -27.66
CA ASN A 258 -26.43 -8.26 -28.97
C ASN A 258 -27.47 -7.18 -28.73
N ILE A 259 -27.05 -5.92 -28.82
CA ILE A 259 -27.92 -4.76 -28.65
C ILE A 259 -28.09 -4.18 -30.05
N ALA A 260 -29.25 -4.41 -30.65
CA ALA A 260 -29.51 -3.99 -32.02
C ALA A 260 -29.48 -2.45 -32.14
N PRO A 261 -29.36 -1.91 -33.37
CA PRO A 261 -29.54 -0.49 -33.63
C PRO A 261 -30.81 0.05 -32.97
N ARG A 262 -30.72 1.26 -32.41
CA ARG A 262 -31.80 1.99 -31.73
C ARG A 262 -32.35 1.31 -30.46
N GLN A 263 -31.61 0.36 -29.88
CA GLN A 263 -31.99 -0.28 -28.62
C GLN A 263 -31.16 0.20 -27.44
N THR A 264 -31.75 0.06 -26.26
CA THR A 264 -31.10 0.27 -24.96
C THR A 264 -31.22 -1.00 -24.14
N ARG A 265 -30.13 -1.42 -23.49
CA ARG A 265 -30.12 -2.57 -22.58
C ARG A 265 -29.41 -2.24 -21.28
N GLN A 266 -29.95 -2.75 -20.18
CA GLN A 266 -29.34 -2.68 -18.86
C GLN A 266 -28.85 -4.06 -18.42
N VAL A 267 -27.68 -4.09 -17.78
CA VAL A 267 -27.08 -5.30 -17.21
C VAL A 267 -26.47 -4.94 -15.86
N VAL A 268 -26.71 -5.76 -14.85
CA VAL A 268 -25.96 -5.67 -13.58
C VAL A 268 -24.72 -6.52 -13.71
N VAL A 269 -23.55 -5.90 -13.52
CA VAL A 269 -22.26 -6.58 -13.53
C VAL A 269 -21.78 -6.71 -12.09
N GLU A 270 -21.52 -7.95 -11.67
CA GLU A 270 -20.96 -8.28 -10.37
C GLU A 270 -19.46 -8.56 -10.52
N ILE A 271 -18.62 -7.84 -9.78
CA ILE A 271 -17.16 -7.90 -9.88
C ILE A 271 -16.59 -8.24 -8.51
N GLN A 272 -15.95 -9.40 -8.41
CA GLN A 272 -15.31 -9.85 -7.18
C GLN A 272 -13.98 -9.11 -6.94
N ILE A 273 -13.84 -8.49 -5.78
CA ILE A 273 -12.55 -7.97 -5.30
C ILE A 273 -11.78 -9.14 -4.66
N PRO A 274 -10.51 -9.39 -5.02
CA PRO A 274 -9.70 -10.40 -4.34
C PRO A 274 -9.54 -10.13 -2.84
N ALA A 275 -9.57 -11.18 -2.01
CA ALA A 275 -9.50 -11.04 -0.55
C ALA A 275 -8.15 -10.49 -0.04
N ASN A 276 -7.07 -10.66 -0.82
CA ASN A 276 -5.72 -10.17 -0.51
C ASN A 276 -5.42 -8.79 -1.12
N THR A 277 -6.45 -8.07 -1.60
CA THR A 277 -6.29 -6.73 -2.16
C THR A 277 -5.80 -5.76 -1.10
N ARG A 278 -4.87 -4.88 -1.47
CA ARG A 278 -4.29 -3.90 -0.55
C ARG A 278 -5.24 -2.72 -0.36
N ALA A 279 -5.10 -2.01 0.76
CA ALA A 279 -5.80 -0.76 0.93
C ALA A 279 -5.15 0.34 0.07
N THR A 280 -5.98 1.22 -0.49
CA THR A 280 -5.55 2.47 -1.12
C THR A 280 -4.74 3.30 -0.14
N PHE A 281 -3.64 3.87 -0.62
CA PHE A 281 -2.81 4.79 0.16
C PHE A 281 -2.18 5.87 -0.72
N GLU A 282 -1.77 6.95 -0.07
CA GLU A 282 -1.14 8.10 -0.71
C GLU A 282 0.10 8.48 0.10
N SER A 283 1.20 8.77 -0.59
CA SER A 283 2.43 9.26 0.02
C SER A 283 3.12 10.28 -0.87
N SER A 284 4.16 10.92 -0.34
CA SER A 284 4.93 11.95 -1.05
C SER A 284 5.50 11.49 -2.40
N MET A 285 5.80 10.21 -2.57
CA MET A 285 6.42 9.66 -3.78
C MET A 285 5.62 8.58 -4.46
N ILE A 286 4.89 7.75 -3.71
CA ILE A 286 4.11 6.64 -4.27
C ILE A 286 2.68 6.74 -3.77
N SER A 287 1.71 6.67 -4.67
CA SER A 287 0.30 6.54 -4.33
C SER A 287 -0.28 5.35 -5.08
N MET A 288 -1.18 4.59 -4.46
CA MET A 288 -1.77 3.39 -5.06
C MET A 288 -3.26 3.38 -4.77
N GLY A 289 -4.06 3.14 -5.82
CA GLY A 289 -5.51 3.02 -5.72
C GLY A 289 -6.06 2.19 -6.87
N TYR A 290 -7.39 2.26 -7.07
CA TYR A 290 -8.09 1.34 -7.95
C TYR A 290 -9.01 2.04 -8.95
N MET A 291 -9.20 1.40 -10.09
CA MET A 291 -10.10 1.85 -11.15
C MET A 291 -10.88 0.66 -11.73
N LEU A 292 -12.16 0.88 -12.01
CA LEU A 292 -12.96 0.02 -12.85
C LEU A 292 -13.04 0.60 -14.25
N GLY A 293 -12.55 -0.14 -15.23
CA GLY A 293 -12.74 0.16 -16.64
C GLY A 293 -13.88 -0.66 -17.21
N PHE A 294 -14.90 -0.02 -17.76
CA PHE A 294 -15.94 -0.67 -18.56
C PHE A 294 -15.78 -0.30 -20.01
N SER A 295 -16.09 -1.24 -20.90
CA SER A 295 -15.98 -1.00 -22.33
C SER A 295 -17.02 -1.76 -23.12
N ALA A 296 -17.63 -1.10 -24.09
CA ALA A 296 -18.56 -1.72 -25.02
C ALA A 296 -17.95 -1.68 -26.42
N ARG A 297 -18.03 -2.81 -27.13
CA ARG A 297 -17.56 -2.93 -28.51
C ARG A 297 -18.76 -3.08 -29.43
N ASN A 298 -18.74 -2.32 -30.52
CA ASN A 298 -19.70 -2.50 -31.60
C ASN A 298 -19.22 -3.60 -32.56
N GLY A 299 -20.13 -4.09 -33.41
CA GLY A 299 -19.83 -5.05 -34.47
C GLY A 299 -19.22 -4.42 -35.73
N SER A 300 -18.54 -3.28 -35.64
CA SER A 300 -17.89 -2.70 -36.83
C SER A 300 -16.61 -3.44 -37.20
N LEU A 301 -16.26 -3.44 -38.49
CA LEU A 301 -14.99 -3.99 -39.01
C LEU A 301 -13.76 -3.35 -38.36
N THR A 302 -13.90 -2.13 -37.83
CA THR A 302 -12.84 -1.35 -37.18
C THR A 302 -12.74 -1.57 -35.66
N ASN A 303 -13.48 -2.53 -35.09
CA ASN A 303 -13.48 -2.87 -33.66
C ASN A 303 -13.67 -1.62 -32.76
N ASN A 304 -14.66 -0.80 -33.09
CA ASN A 304 -14.84 0.49 -32.42
C ASN A 304 -15.34 0.28 -30.98
N LYS A 305 -14.63 0.88 -30.03
CA LYS A 305 -14.84 0.70 -28.59
C LYS A 305 -15.07 2.05 -27.91
N VAL A 306 -16.06 2.08 -27.02
CA VAL A 306 -16.27 3.17 -26.04
C VAL A 306 -15.89 2.66 -24.67
N SER A 307 -15.11 3.44 -23.92
CA SER A 307 -14.65 3.10 -22.58
C SER A 307 -15.14 4.12 -21.56
N CYS A 308 -15.56 3.65 -20.40
CA CYS A 308 -15.97 4.47 -19.27
C CYS A 308 -15.26 3.96 -18.01
N ASN A 309 -14.49 4.84 -17.37
CA ASN A 309 -13.67 4.47 -16.22
C ASN A 309 -14.23 5.12 -14.95
N ALA A 310 -14.27 4.37 -13.86
CA ALA A 310 -14.69 4.85 -12.54
C ALA A 310 -13.62 4.51 -11.50
N ARG A 311 -13.07 5.51 -10.81
CA ARG A 311 -12.17 5.27 -9.66
C ARG A 311 -12.94 4.62 -8.52
N ILE A 312 -12.31 3.72 -7.78
CA ILE A 312 -12.86 3.16 -6.55
C ILE A 312 -11.83 3.25 -5.42
N LEU A 313 -12.33 3.32 -4.20
CA LEU A 313 -11.53 3.21 -2.99
C LEU A 313 -11.62 1.77 -2.47
N ILE A 314 -10.48 1.18 -2.13
CA ILE A 314 -10.46 -0.05 -1.34
C ILE A 314 -9.83 0.29 0.01
N GLY A 315 -10.62 0.20 1.07
CA GLY A 315 -10.16 0.44 2.45
C GLY A 315 -9.80 -0.87 3.15
N ASN A 316 -9.44 -0.80 4.42
CA ASN A 316 -9.29 -1.97 5.29
C ASN A 316 -9.96 -1.78 6.66
N GLU A 317 -10.66 -0.67 6.86
CA GLU A 317 -11.40 -0.34 8.07
C GLU A 317 -12.78 0.19 7.65
N GLU A 318 -13.85 -0.28 8.31
CA GLU A 318 -15.21 0.28 8.10
C GLU A 318 -15.44 1.54 8.94
N LYS A 319 -14.90 1.52 10.16
CA LYS A 319 -15.01 2.56 11.18
C LYS A 319 -13.65 2.70 11.87
N ILE A 320 -13.36 3.87 12.43
CA ILE A 320 -12.18 4.02 13.30
C ILE A 320 -12.58 3.50 14.68
N ASP A 321 -11.88 2.48 15.17
CA ASP A 321 -11.82 2.17 16.60
C ASP A 321 -11.22 3.37 17.34
N GLY A 322 -12.08 4.30 17.76
CA GLY A 322 -11.65 5.62 18.22
C GLY A 322 -12.73 6.71 18.25
N GLU A 323 -13.94 6.46 17.75
CA GLU A 323 -15.10 7.01 18.47
C GLU A 323 -15.07 6.36 19.86
N LYS A 324 -14.34 7.00 20.78
CA LYS A 324 -14.62 6.85 22.21
C LYS A 324 -16.13 6.91 22.29
N ARG A 325 -16.76 5.87 22.86
CA ARG A 325 -18.10 5.97 23.45
C ARG A 325 -18.17 7.38 24.00
N GLY A 326 -18.95 8.26 23.37
CA GLY A 326 -19.20 9.58 23.94
C GLY A 326 -19.54 9.32 25.39
N PHE A 327 -18.90 10.05 26.31
CA PHE A 327 -19.15 9.91 27.74
C PHE A 327 -20.64 9.63 27.93
N GLN A 328 -21.01 8.41 28.33
CA GLN A 328 -22.32 8.24 28.92
C GLN A 328 -22.20 9.05 30.19
N ALA A 329 -22.84 10.22 30.19
CA ALA A 329 -23.18 10.89 31.42
C ALA A 329 -23.95 9.83 32.22
N VAL A 330 -23.28 9.23 33.20
CA VAL A 330 -23.96 8.48 34.24
C VAL A 330 -24.78 9.55 34.93
N GLU A 331 -26.10 9.51 34.76
CA GLU A 331 -27.01 10.32 35.55
C GLU A 331 -26.59 10.14 37.01
N SER A 332 -26.31 11.26 37.67
CA SER A 332 -25.95 11.25 39.09
C SER A 332 -27.03 10.47 39.84
N LEU A 333 -26.61 9.51 40.66
CA LEU A 333 -27.49 8.85 41.61
C LEU A 333 -28.32 9.93 42.34
N PRO A 334 -29.63 9.71 42.55
CA PRO A 334 -30.47 10.67 43.25
C PRO A 334 -29.81 11.07 44.57
N GLN A 335 -29.67 12.37 44.80
CA GLN A 335 -29.10 12.87 46.05
C GLN A 335 -29.94 12.36 47.23
N PRO A 336 -29.31 11.88 48.33
CA PRO A 336 -30.04 11.51 49.52
C PRO A 336 -30.83 12.73 50.03
N PRO A 337 -32.04 12.53 50.57
CA PRO A 337 -32.82 13.62 51.14
C PRO A 337 -32.03 14.33 52.25
N PRO A 338 -32.19 15.66 52.40
CA PRO A 338 -31.53 16.39 53.46
C PRO A 338 -31.92 15.81 54.83
N PRO A 339 -30.99 15.79 55.81
CA PRO A 339 -31.28 15.28 57.14
C PRO A 339 -32.45 16.06 57.76
N PRO A 340 -33.31 15.38 58.54
CA PRO A 340 -34.42 16.05 59.21
C PRO A 340 -33.88 17.15 60.13
N TYR A 341 -34.42 18.36 59.96
CA TYR A 341 -34.18 19.46 60.88
C TYR A 341 -34.62 19.02 62.27
N SER A 342 -33.67 19.04 63.21
CA SER A 342 -33.99 18.89 64.63
C SER A 342 -34.52 20.22 65.17
N PRO A 343 -35.58 20.21 65.99
CA PRO A 343 -36.22 21.41 66.53
C PRO A 343 -35.33 22.23 67.45
#